data_AF-A0A3C1MUX8-F1
#
_entry.id   AF-A0A3C1MUX8-F1
#
_cell.length_a   1.000
_cell.length_b   1.000
_cell.length_c   1.000
_cell.angle_alpha   90.00
_cell.angle_beta   90.00
_cell.angle_gamma   90.00
#
_symmetry.space_group_name_H-M   'P 1'
#
loop_
_entity.id
_entity.type
_entity.pdbx_description
1 polymer ?
#
loop_
_entity_poly.entity_id
_entity_poly.type
_entity_poly.pdbx_seq_one_letter_code
_entity_poly.pdbx_strand_id
1 'polypeptide(L)' 'MNTLTPPVSQLKDADMRAAPAALVRAAQRAREIAARTGTPLILAQNGKVVEKIITADMIASITQEE' A
#
# COMPACT_ATOMS: atom_id res chain seq x y z
N MET A 1 15.02 -3.91 -3.44
CA MET A 1 13.71 -4.61 -3.42
C MET A 1 13.01 -4.31 -2.09
N ASN A 2 12.33 -3.16 -1.93
CA ASN A 2 11.43 -3.00 -0.78
C ASN A 2 10.07 -3.64 -1.11
N THR A 3 10.05 -4.97 -1.17
CA THR A 3 8.79 -5.69 -1.20
C THR A 3 8.10 -5.43 0.12
N LEU A 4 6.92 -4.81 0.12
CA LEU A 4 6.01 -4.85 1.28
C LEU A 4 5.66 -6.32 1.51
N THR A 5 6.55 -7.05 2.18
CA THR A 5 6.33 -8.45 2.53
C THR A 5 5.09 -8.45 3.41
N PRO A 6 3.99 -9.05 2.96
CA PRO A 6 2.78 -9.03 3.76
C PRO A 6 3.07 -9.71 5.09
N PRO A 7 2.67 -9.09 6.22
CA PRO A 7 2.90 -9.71 7.52
C PRO A 7 2.16 -11.05 7.57
N VAL A 8 2.82 -12.08 8.08
CA VAL A 8 2.20 -13.40 8.21
C VAL A 8 1.17 -13.35 9.34
N SER A 9 -0.09 -13.59 9.02
CA SER A 9 -1.16 -13.64 10.00
C SER A 9 -1.05 -14.91 10.86
N GLN A 10 -1.11 -14.74 12.18
CA GLN A 10 -1.13 -15.83 13.16
C GLN A 10 -2.55 -16.25 13.58
N LEU A 11 -3.58 -15.83 12.83
CA LEU A 11 -4.96 -16.21 13.12
C LEU A 11 -5.14 -17.73 13.03
N LYS A 12 -5.93 -18.26 13.97
CA LYS A 12 -6.29 -19.69 14.01
C LYS A 12 -7.14 -20.09 12.80
N ASP A 13 -8.02 -19.20 12.37
CA ASP A 13 -8.83 -19.36 11.17
C ASP A 13 -7.94 -19.38 9.91
N ALA A 14 -7.98 -20.50 9.19
CA ALA A 14 -7.13 -20.75 8.04
C ALA A 14 -7.44 -19.81 6.86
N ASP A 15 -8.71 -19.47 6.65
CA ASP A 15 -9.13 -18.63 5.52
C ASP A 15 -8.69 -17.17 5.72
N MET A 16 -8.66 -16.72 6.97
CA MET A 16 -8.23 -15.37 7.33
C MET A 16 -6.71 -15.17 7.33
N ARG A 17 -5.91 -16.24 7.22
CA ARG A 17 -4.44 -16.11 7.19
C ARG A 17 -3.91 -15.42 5.94
N ALA A 18 -4.64 -15.50 4.83
CA ALA A 18 -4.26 -14.87 3.57
C ALA A 18 -4.63 -13.37 3.49
N ALA A 19 -5.40 -12.85 4.46
CA ALA A 19 -5.89 -11.47 4.44
C ALA A 19 -4.78 -10.42 4.33
N PRO A 20 -3.64 -10.50 5.06
CA PRO A 20 -2.58 -9.50 4.90
C PRO A 20 -2.00 -9.44 3.49
N ALA A 21 -1.81 -10.59 2.84
CA ALA A 21 -1.33 -10.65 1.47
C ALA A 21 -2.34 -10.07 0.47
N ALA A 22 -3.64 -10.28 0.70
CA ALA A 22 -4.69 -9.64 -0.09
C ALA A 22 -4.69 -8.11 0.09
N LEU A 23 -4.54 -7.62 1.33
CA LEU A 23 -4.52 -6.18 1.62
C LEU A 23 -3.30 -5.48 1.01
N VAL A 24 -2.11 -6.09 1.04
CA VAL A 24 -0.92 -5.52 0.38
C VAL A 24 -1.15 -5.35 -1.12
N ARG A 25 -1.70 -6.38 -1.79
CA ARG A 25 -2.04 -6.31 -3.22
C ARG A 25 -3.08 -5.24 -3.52
N ALA A 26 -4.14 -5.17 -2.70
CA ALA A 26 -5.17 -4.15 -2.85
C ALA A 26 -4.60 -2.74 -2.68
N ALA A 27 -3.74 -2.52 -1.68
CA ALA A 27 -3.10 -1.24 -1.44
C ALA A 27 -2.16 -0.83 -2.58
N GLN A 28 -1.41 -1.77 -3.15
CA GLN A 28 -0.58 -1.52 -4.32
C GLN A 28 -1.42 -1.09 -5.53
N ARG A 29 -2.49 -1.84 -5.81
CA ARG A 29 -3.39 -1.50 -6.91
C ARG A 29 -4.09 -0.16 -6.72
N ALA A 30 -4.50 0.16 -5.50
CA ALA A 30 -5.11 1.44 -5.18
C ALA A 30 -4.16 2.62 -5.47
N ARG A 31 -2.87 2.51 -5.12
CA ARG A 31 -1.86 3.53 -5.46
C ARG A 31 -1.69 3.72 -6.96
N GLU A 32 -1.64 2.62 -7.72
CA GLU A 32 -1.54 2.68 -9.18
C GLU A 32 -2.76 3.37 -9.82
N ILE A 33 -3.97 3.04 -9.34
CA ILE A 33 -5.20 3.69 -9.82
C ILE A 33 -5.19 5.17 -9.45
N ALA A 34 -4.89 5.50 -8.20
CA ALA A 34 -4.80 6.87 -7.72
C ALA A 34 -3.84 7.72 -8.56
N ALA A 35 -2.66 7.18 -8.89
CA ALA A 35 -1.69 7.86 -9.75
C ALA A 35 -2.20 8.09 -11.18
N ARG A 36 -2.98 7.14 -11.73
CA ARG A 36 -3.56 7.24 -13.08
C ARG A 36 -4.74 8.20 -13.15
N THR A 37 -5.56 8.26 -12.10
CA THR A 37 -6.80 9.04 -12.07
C THR A 37 -6.66 10.39 -11.40
N GLY A 38 -5.49 10.69 -10.83
CA GLY A 38 -5.29 11.88 -10.00
C GLY A 38 -6.13 11.87 -8.72
N THR A 39 -6.60 10.69 -8.29
CA THR A 39 -7.37 10.56 -7.06
C THR A 39 -6.44 10.66 -5.85
N PRO A 40 -6.67 11.59 -4.91
CA PRO A 40 -5.82 11.71 -3.74
C PRO A 40 -6.00 10.52 -2.79
N LEU A 41 -4.91 10.13 -2.12
CA LEU A 41 -4.96 9.17 -1.03
C LEU A 41 -4.95 9.89 0.32
N ILE A 42 -5.78 9.39 1.24
CA ILE A 42 -5.80 9.86 2.62
C ILE A 42 -4.90 8.94 3.45
N LEU A 43 -3.86 9.51 4.06
CA LEU A 43 -2.84 8.77 4.80
C LEU A 43 -2.79 9.24 6.25
N ALA A 44 -2.52 8.32 7.18
CA ALA A 44 -2.12 8.68 8.53
C ALA A 44 -0.58 8.79 8.58
N GLN A 45 -0.05 9.98 8.83
CA GLN A 45 1.39 10.24 8.95
C GLN A 45 1.66 11.01 10.24
N ASN A 46 2.54 10.47 11.08
CA ASN A 46 2.91 11.09 12.36
C ASN A 46 1.68 11.45 13.22
N GLY A 47 0.69 10.56 13.25
CA GLY A 47 -0.57 10.76 13.99
C GLY A 47 -1.53 11.78 13.38
N LYS A 48 -1.25 12.32 12.18
CA LYS A 48 -2.12 13.26 11.47
C LYS A 48 -2.67 12.63 10.20
N VAL A 49 -3.91 12.97 9.86
CA VAL A 49 -4.51 12.62 8.57
C VAL A 49 -4.07 13.65 7.54
N VAL A 50 -3.47 13.18 6.45
CA VAL A 50 -2.97 14.02 5.34
C VAL A 50 -3.53 13.51 4.02
N GLU A 51 -3.87 14.45 3.15
CA GLU A 51 -4.22 14.17 1.78
C GLU A 51 -2.96 14.23 0.91
N LYS A 52 -2.73 13.21 0.08
CA LYS A 52 -1.55 13.14 -0.78
C LYS A 52 -1.92 12.68 -2.18
N ILE A 53 -1.59 13.51 -3.18
CA ILE A 53 -1.59 13.09 -4.58
C ILE A 53 -0.34 12.25 -4.83
N ILE A 54 -0.54 11.08 -5.43
CA ILE A 54 0.53 10.17 -5.81
C ILE A 54 0.74 10.29 -7.31
N THR A 55 1.99 10.40 -7.76
CA THR A 55 2.34 10.33 -9.18
C THR A 55 2.99 8.99 -9.51
N ALA A 56 3.03 8.63 -10.79
CA ALA A 56 3.68 7.41 -11.24
C ALA A 56 5.18 7.39 -10.88
N ASP A 57 5.86 8.53 -11.02
CA ASP A 57 7.28 8.67 -10.67
C ASP A 57 7.52 8.43 -9.18
N MET A 58 6.62 8.93 -8.32
CA MET A 58 6.71 8.66 -6.87
C MET A 58 6.55 7.17 -6.55
N ILE A 59 5.68 6.44 -7.26
CA ILE A 59 5.56 4.98 -7.08
C ILE A 59 6.86 4.28 -7.48
N ALA A 60 7.47 4.69 -8.59
CA ALA A 60 8.74 4.14 -9.06
C ALA A 60 9.89 4.40 -8.08
N SER A 61 9.96 5.60 -7.49
CA SER A 61 10.98 5.95 -6.48
C SER A 61 10.85 5.15 -5.18
N ILE A 62 9.62 4.88 -4.70
CA ILE A 62 9.40 4.06 -3.48
C ILE A 62 9.90 2.62 -3.66
N THR A 63 9.95 2.13 -4.91
CA THR A 63 10.50 0.82 -5.23
C THR A 63 12.02 0.78 -5.38
N GLN A 64 12.72 1.93 -5.35
CA GLN A 64 14.12 2.07 -5.77
C GLN A 64 15.11 2.54 -4.67
N GLU A 65 14.69 2.91 -3.46
CA GLU A 65 15.62 3.31 -2.39
C GLU A 65 16.06 2.13 -1.49
N GLU A 66 17.37 2.04 -1.26
CA GLU A 66 18.16 0.93 -0.72
C GLU A 66 18.65 1.19 0.72
#